data_AF-A0A285NLL8-F1
#
_entry.id   AF-A0A285NLL8-F1
#
_cell.length_a   1.000
_cell.length_b   1.000
_cell.length_c   1.000
_cell.angle_alpha   90.00
_cell.angle_beta   90.00
_cell.angle_gamma   90.00
#
_symmetry.space_group_name_H-M   'P 1'
#
loop_
_entity.id
_entity.type
_entity.pdbx_description
1 polymer ?
#
loop_
_entity_poly.entity_id
_entity_poly.type
_entity_poly.pdbx_seq_one_letter_code
_entity_poly.pdbx_strand_id
1 'polypeptide(L)'
;MEQIKQWDVEVELVKTKSGAILYKITLSDNHFFLEQNPLKDSKYGFAYRKLKEKYPEFYMFWEIKNNRYTGKLLTGIFLEKEDIDRFITDILQSEEFKQYEDIKEEIEKQ
;
A
#
# COMPACT_ATOMS: atom_id res chain seq x y z
N MET A 1 -4.36 2.70 25.76
CA MET A 1 -4.05 2.10 24.46
C MET A 1 -3.88 0.61 24.67
N GLU A 2 -4.57 -0.23 23.91
CA GLU A 2 -4.41 -1.69 23.94
C GLU A 2 -3.59 -2.11 22.72
N GLN A 3 -2.44 -2.73 22.94
CA GLN A 3 -1.57 -3.18 21.87
C GLN A 3 -2.02 -4.57 21.41
N ILE A 4 -2.57 -4.64 20.19
CA ILE A 4 -3.12 -5.89 19.64
C ILE A 4 -2.00 -6.83 19.19
N LYS A 5 -0.89 -6.31 18.64
CA LYS A 5 0.28 -7.09 18.20
C LYS A 5 1.50 -6.21 17.97
N GLN A 6 2.70 -6.74 18.23
CA GLN A 6 3.97 -6.17 17.79
C GLN A 6 4.55 -7.01 16.66
N TRP A 7 5.12 -6.34 15.66
CA TRP A 7 5.95 -6.99 14.64
C TRP A 7 7.33 -6.33 14.65
N ASP A 8 8.37 -7.15 14.77
CA ASP A 8 9.70 -6.77 14.34
C ASP A 8 9.75 -7.03 12.83
N VAL A 9 9.90 -5.97 12.04
CA VAL A 9 9.86 -6.04 10.59
C VAL A 9 11.23 -5.77 10.00
N GLU A 10 11.62 -6.60 9.05
CA GLU A 10 12.81 -6.39 8.23
C GLU A 10 12.39 -5.89 6.84
N VAL A 11 13.01 -4.80 6.39
CA VAL A 11 12.75 -4.21 5.08
C VAL A 11 13.97 -4.42 4.19
N GLU A 12 13.78 -5.13 3.08
CA GLU A 12 14.81 -5.48 2.12
C GLU A 12 14.53 -4.84 0.76
N LEU A 13 15.58 -4.54 0.00
CA LEU A 13 15.47 -4.20 -1.42
C LEU A 13 15.68 -5.45 -2.27
N VAL A 14 14.71 -5.77 -3.13
CA VAL A 14 14.79 -6.90 -4.05
C VAL A 14 14.76 -6.42 -5.51
N LYS A 15 15.62 -7.01 -6.35
CA LYS A 15 15.66 -6.72 -7.78
C LYS A 15 14.91 -7.79 -8.55
N THR A 16 13.90 -7.40 -9.32
CA THR A 16 13.17 -8.33 -10.19
C THR A 16 13.97 -8.65 -11.45
N LYS A 17 13.57 -9.72 -12.16
CA LYS A 17 14.13 -10.05 -13.49
C LYS A 17 13.90 -8.92 -14.52
N SER A 18 12.86 -8.11 -14.35
CA SER A 18 12.57 -6.96 -15.21
C SER A 18 13.38 -5.71 -14.82
N GLY A 19 14.29 -5.81 -13.84
CA GLY A 19 15.13 -4.71 -13.38
C GLY A 19 14.46 -3.76 -12.37
N ALA A 20 13.20 -4.00 -11.98
CA ALA A 20 12.55 -3.19 -10.96
C ALA A 20 13.18 -3.45 -9.59
N ILE A 21 13.45 -2.38 -8.84
CA ILE A 21 13.85 -2.45 -7.43
C ILE A 21 12.59 -2.27 -6.61
N LEU A 22 12.31 -3.22 -5.72
CA LEU A 22 11.11 -3.29 -4.91
C LEU A 22 11.46 -3.43 -3.44
N TYR A 23 10.66 -2.83 -2.58
CA TYR A 23 10.72 -3.09 -1.15
C TYR A 23 10.00 -4.40 -0.80
N LYS A 24 10.61 -5.18 0.10
CA LYS A 24 10.04 -6.40 0.67
C LYS A 24 10.05 -6.27 2.19
N ILE A 25 8.89 -6.45 2.82
CA ILE A 25 8.74 -6.43 4.28
C ILE A 25 8.53 -7.87 4.73
N THR A 26 9.53 -8.45 5.40
CA THR A 26 9.47 -9.83 5.86
C THR A 26 8.88 -9.89 7.27
N LEU A 27 7.85 -10.71 7.45
CA LEU A 27 7.22 -10.94 8.77
C LEU A 27 7.67 -12.25 9.40
N SER A 28 7.85 -13.29 8.59
CA SER A 28 8.38 -14.60 8.99
C SER A 28 8.71 -15.43 7.74
N ASP A 29 9.23 -16.64 7.93
CA ASP A 29 9.49 -17.57 6.84
C ASP A 29 8.24 -17.79 5.98
N ASN A 30 8.40 -17.62 4.67
CA ASN A 30 7.32 -17.70 3.68
C ASN A 30 6.12 -16.75 3.93
N HIS A 31 6.26 -15.69 4.73
CA HIS A 31 5.25 -14.67 4.91
C HIS A 31 5.86 -13.27 4.86
N PHE A 32 5.59 -12.57 3.76
CA PHE A 32 6.14 -11.25 3.51
C PHE A 32 5.16 -10.40 2.69
N PHE A 33 5.40 -9.10 2.71
CA PHE A 33 4.77 -8.14 1.82
C PHE A 33 5.76 -7.74 0.74
N LEU A 34 5.34 -7.73 -0.52
CA LEU A 34 6.17 -7.32 -1.65
C LEU A 34 5.53 -6.13 -2.35
N GLU A 35 6.33 -5.09 -2.58
CA GLU A 35 5.88 -3.90 -3.27
C GLU A 35 5.33 -4.25 -4.67
N GLN A 36 4.25 -3.58 -5.05
CA GLN A 36 3.71 -3.65 -6.39
C GLN A 36 4.80 -3.24 -7.39
N ASN A 37 5.08 -4.09 -8.37
CA ASN A 37 6.02 -3.74 -9.43
C ASN A 37 5.40 -2.64 -10.33
N PRO A 38 5.95 -1.42 -10.36
CA PRO A 38 5.45 -0.36 -11.22
C PRO A 38 5.76 -0.65 -12.69
N LEU A 39 6.80 -1.40 -13.02
CA LEU A 39 7.16 -1.73 -14.40
C LEU A 39 6.32 -2.87 -14.99
N LYS A 40 5.49 -3.52 -14.18
CA LYS A 40 4.61 -4.59 -14.67
C LYS A 40 3.48 -3.99 -15.50
N ASP A 41 3.28 -4.52 -16.70
CA ASP A 41 2.17 -4.12 -17.55
C ASP A 41 0.88 -4.83 -17.09
N SER A 42 0.22 -4.26 -16.08
CA SER A 42 -1.04 -4.74 -15.53
C SER A 42 -1.86 -3.58 -14.98
N LYS A 43 -3.17 -3.79 -14.75
CA LYS A 43 -4.06 -2.79 -14.13
C LYS A 43 -3.45 -2.19 -12.86
N TYR A 44 -2.96 -3.05 -11.95
CA TYR A 44 -2.36 -2.61 -10.69
C TYR A 44 -0.98 -1.99 -10.86
N GLY A 45 -0.17 -2.45 -11.83
CA GLY A 45 1.12 -1.83 -12.15
C GLY A 45 0.94 -0.41 -12.70
N PHE A 46 -0.03 -0.22 -13.60
CA PHE A 46 -0.38 1.09 -14.16
C PHE A 46 -0.89 2.04 -13.08
N ALA A 47 -1.86 1.61 -12.27
CA ALA A 47 -2.41 2.43 -11.18
C ALA A 47 -1.32 2.84 -10.19
N TYR A 48 -0.45 1.89 -9.81
CA TYR A 48 0.66 2.17 -8.90
C TYR A 48 1.65 3.18 -9.48
N ARG A 49 1.99 3.09 -10.77
CA ARG A 49 2.82 4.12 -11.44
C ARG A 49 2.21 5.52 -11.31
N LYS A 50 0.90 5.65 -11.57
CA LYS A 50 0.20 6.95 -11.46
C LYS A 50 0.16 7.49 -10.04
N LEU A 51 -0.02 6.62 -9.05
CA LEU A 51 0.07 7.01 -7.65
C LEU A 51 1.48 7.49 -7.29
N LYS A 52 2.54 6.81 -7.75
CA LYS A 52 3.92 7.23 -7.49
C LYS A 52 4.31 8.53 -8.18
N GLU A 53 3.74 8.82 -9.35
CA GLU A 53 3.93 10.12 -10.05
C GLU A 53 3.36 11.28 -9.21
N LYS A 54 2.22 11.08 -8.54
CA LYS A 54 1.57 12.10 -7.71
C LYS A 54 2.11 12.13 -6.28
N TYR A 55 2.37 10.96 -5.71
CA TYR A 55 2.82 10.74 -4.34
C TYR A 55 4.01 9.77 -4.35
N PRO A 56 5.24 10.26 -4.57
CA PRO A 56 6.43 9.42 -4.61
C PRO A 56 6.65 8.59 -3.35
N GLU A 57 6.18 9.07 -2.20
CA GLU A 57 6.30 8.40 -0.91
C GLU A 57 5.17 7.38 -0.64
N PHE A 58 4.24 7.19 -1.58
CA PHE A 58 3.18 6.19 -1.44
C PHE A 58 3.75 4.79 -1.74
N TYR A 59 3.36 3.80 -0.95
CA TYR A 59 3.77 2.42 -1.13
C TYR A 59 2.57 1.49 -1.07
N MET A 60 2.60 0.47 -1.93
CA MET A 60 1.57 -0.56 -1.99
C MET A 60 2.24 -1.92 -2.03
N PHE A 61 1.91 -2.76 -1.06
CA PHE A 61 2.50 -4.08 -0.91
C PHE A 61 1.42 -5.17 -0.90
N TRP A 62 1.68 -6.24 -1.64
CA TRP A 62 0.85 -7.43 -1.63
C TRP A 62 1.37 -8.43 -0.61
N GLU A 63 0.47 -8.95 0.23
CA GLU A 63 0.82 -10.05 1.13
C GLU A 63 0.99 -11.35 0.33
N ILE A 64 2.14 -11.97 0.53
CA ILE A 64 2.49 -13.28 0.01
C ILE A 64 2.71 -14.20 1.21
N LYS A 65 1.94 -15.29 1.26
CA LYS A 65 2.07 -16.32 2.29
C LYS A 65 2.14 -17.69 1.64
N ASN A 66 3.11 -18.51 2.02
CA ASN A 66 3.35 -19.83 1.43
C ASN A 66 3.45 -19.77 -0.11
N ASN A 67 4.20 -18.77 -0.62
CA ASN A 67 4.39 -18.50 -2.05
C ASN A 67 3.10 -18.22 -2.86
N ARG A 68 2.03 -17.78 -2.19
CA ARG A 68 0.77 -17.38 -2.83
C ARG A 68 0.34 -16.00 -2.36
N TYR A 69 -0.22 -15.22 -3.29
CA TYR A 69 -0.91 -13.98 -2.95
C TYR A 69 -2.14 -14.31 -2.10
N THR A 70 -2.28 -13.64 -0.96
CA THR A 70 -3.44 -13.84 -0.07
C THR A 70 -4.62 -12.92 -0.42
N GLY A 71 -4.37 -11.90 -1.25
CA GLY A 71 -5.32 -10.84 -1.55
C GLY A 71 -5.28 -9.67 -0.56
N LYS A 72 -4.52 -9.77 0.54
CA LYS A 72 -4.34 -8.63 1.45
C LYS A 72 -3.35 -7.63 0.89
N LEU A 73 -3.68 -6.36 1.11
CA LEU A 73 -2.90 -5.21 0.69
C LEU A 73 -2.45 -4.44 1.94
N LEU A 74 -1.18 -4.06 1.97
CA LEU A 74 -0.66 -3.06 2.88
C LEU A 74 -0.35 -1.83 2.05
N THR A 75 -1.01 -0.71 2.34
CA THR A 75 -0.69 0.59 1.74
C THR A 75 -0.22 1.54 2.83
N GLY A 76 0.68 2.44 2.47
CA GLY A 76 1.20 3.45 3.39
C GLY A 76 1.84 4.59 2.64
N ILE A 77 2.01 5.71 3.33
CA ILE A 77 2.75 6.86 2.82
C ILE A 77 3.65 7.36 3.94
N PHE A 78 4.90 7.66 3.63
CA PHE A 78 5.78 8.37 4.55
C PHE A 78 5.69 9.86 4.22
N LEU A 79 5.25 10.67 5.18
CA LEU A 79 5.10 12.10 5.00
C LEU A 79 5.80 12.82 6.14
N GLU A 80 6.43 13.94 5.81
CA GLU A 80 6.83 14.91 6.82
C GLU A 80 5.58 15.54 7.43
N LYS A 81 5.68 15.98 8.69
CA LYS A 81 4.55 16.51 9.44
C LYS A 81 3.81 17.65 8.70
N GLU A 82 4.57 18.47 7.96
CA GLU A 82 4.07 19.62 7.20
C GLU A 82 3.26 19.22 5.97
N ASP A 83 3.50 18.03 5.40
CA ASP A 83 2.85 17.55 4.19
C ASP A 83 1.57 16.75 4.47
N ILE A 84 1.32 16.37 5.73
CA ILE A 84 0.14 15.60 6.16
C ILE A 84 -1.14 16.34 5.79
N ASP A 85 -1.25 17.62 6.15
CA ASP A 85 -2.47 18.41 5.92
C ASP A 85 -2.75 18.59 4.43
N ARG A 86 -1.69 18.75 3.62
CA ARG A 86 -1.79 18.86 2.16
C ARG A 86 -2.26 17.55 1.54
N PHE A 87 -1.67 16.44 1.95
CA PHE A 87 -2.06 15.11 1.46
C PHE A 87 -3.52 14.78 1.78
N ILE A 88 -3.95 15.06 3.02
CA ILE A 88 -5.36 14.88 3.42
C ILE A 88 -6.27 15.74 2.54
N THR A 89 -5.91 17.01 2.36
CA THR A 89 -6.69 17.94 1.52
C THR A 89 -6.78 17.45 0.07
N ASP A 90 -5.67 17.01 -0.53
CA ASP A 90 -5.64 16.52 -1.91
C ASP A 90 -6.45 15.23 -2.11
N ILE A 91 -6.53 14.37 -1.10
CA ILE A 91 -7.43 13.20 -1.11
C ILE A 91 -8.89 13.66 -1.04
N LEU A 92 -9.23 14.48 -0.04
CA LEU A 92 -10.60 14.93 0.23
C LEU A 92 -11.18 15.80 -0.89
N GLN A 93 -10.33 16.57 -1.57
CA GLN A 93 -10.75 17.46 -2.67
C GLN A 93 -10.71 16.79 -4.03
N SER A 94 -10.15 15.57 -4.17
CA SER A 94 -10.22 14.86 -5.45
C SER A 94 -11.68 14.53 -5.78
N GLU A 95 -12.13 14.94 -6.97
CA GLU A 95 -13.50 14.66 -7.44
C GLU A 95 -13.81 13.15 -7.51
N GLU A 96 -12.79 12.30 -7.55
CA GLU A 96 -12.88 10.84 -7.44
C GLU A 96 -13.27 10.37 -6.02
N PHE A 97 -12.90 11.07 -4.94
CA PHE A 97 -13.21 10.65 -3.56
C PHE A 97 -14.68 10.92 -3.19
N LYS A 98 -15.26 12.00 -3.73
CA LYS A 98 -16.70 12.31 -3.57
C LYS A 98 -17.62 11.24 -4.16
N GLN A 99 -17.13 10.36 -5.03
CA GLN A 99 -17.92 9.26 -5.59
C GLN A 99 -18.01 8.03 -4.65
N TYR A 100 -17.22 7.98 -3.58
CA TYR A 100 -17.21 6.86 -2.61
C TYR A 100 -17.80 7.20 -1.23
N GLU A 101 -18.14 8.47 -0.95
CA GLU A 101 -18.78 8.87 0.33
C GLU A 101 -20.16 8.22 0.57
N ASP A 102 -20.82 7.69 -0.48
CA ASP A 102 -22.15 7.09 -0.38
C ASP A 102 -22.18 5.59 0.00
N ILE A 103 -21.03 4.97 0.30
CA ILE A 103 -21.00 3.58 0.83
C ILE A 103 -20.77 3.62 2.35
N LYS A 104 -21.64 4.32 3.09
CA LYS A 104 -21.85 4.00 4.51
C LYS A 104 -22.63 2.69 4.56
N GLU A 105 -21.92 1.57 4.53
CA GLU A 105 -22.51 0.30 5.01
C GLU A 105 -22.93 0.53 6.46
N GLU A 106 -24.24 0.44 6.69
CA GLU A 106 -24.82 0.29 8.01
C GLU A 106 -24.16 -0.91 8.67
N ILE A 107 -23.27 -0.66 9.64
CA ILE A 107 -22.87 -1.69 10.59
C ILE A 107 -24.08 -1.93 11.48
N GLU A 108 -24.98 -2.82 11.06
CA GLU A 108 -25.95 -3.45 11.94
C GLU A 108 -25.16 -4.17 13.05
N LYS A 109 -25.21 -3.61 14.25
CA LYS A 109 -24.67 -4.24 15.45
C LYS A 109 -25.52 -5.45 15.78
N GLN A 110 -24.91 -6.64 15.79
CA GLN A 110 -25.44 -7.83 16.45
C GLN A 110 -25.57 -7.64 17.95
#